data_AF-A0A383RS80-F1
#
_entry.id   AF-A0A383RS80-F1
#
_cell.length_a   1.000
_cell.length_b   1.000
_cell.length_c   1.000
_cell.angle_alpha   90.00
_cell.angle_beta   90.00
_cell.angle_gamma   90.00
#
_symmetry.space_group_name_H-M   'P 1'
#
loop_
_entity.id
_entity.type
_entity.pdbx_description
1 polymer ?
#
loop_
_entity_poly.entity_id
_entity_poly.type
_entity_poly.pdbx_seq_one_letter_code
_entity_poly.pdbx_strand_id
1 'polypeptide(L)'
;MSVKMVVESHIRTARICRERYSTMSQVDWLVGGVLHSLKHSMDVTKDRPLFIHEARTYVQELENAGQHDAAVKVADWIEEQWV
;
A
#
# COMPACT_ATOMS: atom_id res chain seq x y z
N MET A 1 4.59 -13.79 -5.83
CA MET A 1 4.50 -13.33 -4.42
C MET A 1 3.10 -12.77 -4.22
N SER A 2 2.39 -13.12 -3.15
CA SER A 2 1.00 -12.65 -2.95
C SER A 2 0.96 -11.22 -2.40
N VAL A 3 -0.14 -10.49 -2.64
CA VAL A 3 -0.37 -9.13 -2.10
C VAL A 3 -0.23 -9.10 -0.58
N LYS A 4 -0.78 -10.11 0.12
CA LYS A 4 -0.64 -10.27 1.57
C LYS A 4 0.83 -10.25 2.03
N MET A 5 1.70 -11.04 1.41
CA MET A 5 3.13 -11.07 1.77
C MET A 5 3.81 -9.71 1.56
N VAL A 6 3.39 -8.96 0.55
CA VAL A 6 3.92 -7.62 0.28
C VAL A 6 3.46 -6.64 1.37
N VAL A 7 2.18 -6.67 1.73
CA VAL A 7 1.62 -5.81 2.80
C VAL A 7 2.29 -6.12 4.14
N GLU A 8 2.44 -7.39 4.52
CA GLU A 8 3.15 -7.79 5.74
C GLU A 8 4.61 -7.30 5.77
N SER A 9 5.30 -7.37 4.63
CA SER A 9 6.67 -6.86 4.47
C SER A 9 6.74 -5.34 4.66
N HIS A 10 5.79 -4.59 4.08
CA HIS A 10 5.72 -3.14 4.24
C HIS A 10 5.39 -2.73 5.68
N ILE A 11 4.49 -3.45 6.36
CA ILE A 11 4.18 -3.22 7.79
C ILE A 11 5.44 -3.40 8.63
N ARG A 12 6.19 -4.48 8.40
CA ARG A 12 7.46 -4.73 9.10
C ARG A 12 8.47 -3.61 8.84
N THR A 13 8.61 -3.20 7.58
CA THR A 13 9.53 -2.13 7.18
C THR A 13 9.15 -0.80 7.82
N ALA A 14 7.86 -0.45 7.81
CA ALA A 14 7.36 0.78 8.40
C ALA A 14 7.62 0.84 9.92
N ARG A 15 7.50 -0.29 10.63
CA ARG A 15 7.85 -0.38 12.06
C ARG A 15 9.34 -0.11 12.29
N ILE A 16 10.22 -0.78 11.53
CA ILE A 16 11.68 -0.58 11.61
C ILE A 16 12.05 0.87 11.30
N CYS A 17 11.45 1.44 10.25
CA CYS A 17 11.72 2.82 9.86
C CYS A 17 11.26 3.82 10.92
N ARG A 18 10.10 3.61 11.56
CA ARG A 18 9.63 4.45 12.68
C ARG A 18 10.62 4.43 13.85
N GLU A 19 11.16 3.26 14.19
CA GLU A 19 12.14 3.11 15.28
C GLU A 19 13.47 3.81 14.98
N ARG A 20 13.90 3.82 13.71
CA ARG A 20 15.19 4.38 13.28
C ARG A 20 15.14 5.84 12.85
N TYR A 21 14.01 6.26 12.29
CA TYR A 21 13.81 7.55 11.62
C TYR A 21 12.51 8.18 12.15
N SER A 22 12.64 8.99 13.20
CA SER A 22 11.53 9.63 13.92
C SER A 22 10.86 10.78 13.17
N THR A 23 11.32 11.10 11.96
CA THR A 23 10.82 12.23 11.15
C THR A 23 9.52 11.93 10.43
N MET A 24 9.09 10.68 10.36
CA MET A 24 7.88 10.27 9.63
C MET A 24 7.09 9.23 10.41
N SER A 25 5.76 9.29 10.33
CA SER A 25 4.91 8.33 11.03
C SER A 25 5.00 6.94 10.41
N GLN A 26 4.70 5.91 11.20
CA GLN A 26 4.61 4.53 10.68
C GLN A 26 3.57 4.39 9.57
N VAL A 27 2.45 5.13 9.67
CA VAL A 27 1.39 5.13 8.65
C VAL A 27 1.94 5.68 7.35
N ASP A 28 2.67 6.80 7.38
CA ASP A 28 3.21 7.41 6.17
C ASP A 28 4.29 6.54 5.51
N TRP A 29 5.12 5.85 6.32
CA TRP A 29 6.06 4.85 5.80
C TRP A 29 5.35 3.70 5.09
N LEU A 30 4.28 3.19 5.70
CA LEU A 30 3.50 2.08 5.16
C LEU A 30 2.80 2.49 3.85
N VAL A 31 2.13 3.64 3.84
CA VAL A 31 1.46 4.18 2.64
C VAL A 31 2.47 4.39 1.53
N GLY A 32 3.62 5.02 1.82
CA GLY A 32 4.67 5.24 0.82
C GLY A 32 5.17 3.93 0.17
N GLY A 33 5.40 2.89 0.98
CA GLY A 33 5.81 1.58 0.48
C GLY A 33 4.77 0.92 -0.43
N VAL A 34 3.50 0.92 -0.01
CA VAL A 34 2.40 0.34 -0.79
C VAL A 34 2.18 1.11 -2.10
N LEU A 35 2.14 2.45 -2.05
CA LEU A 35 1.99 3.28 -3.24
C LEU A 35 3.15 3.10 -4.22
N HIS A 36 4.38 2.92 -3.73
CA HIS A 36 5.52 2.61 -4.60
C HIS A 36 5.31 1.28 -5.34
N SER A 37 4.86 0.23 -4.65
CA SER A 37 4.55 -1.06 -5.27
C SER A 37 3.40 -0.96 -6.29
N LEU A 38 2.35 -0.18 -5.98
CA LEU A 38 1.22 0.03 -6.90
C LEU A 38 1.64 0.81 -8.15
N LYS A 39 2.39 1.91 -8.01
CA LYS A 39 2.90 2.67 -9.16
C LYS A 39 3.75 1.80 -10.06
N HIS A 40 4.63 0.99 -9.48
CA HIS A 40 5.43 0.04 -10.26
C HIS A 40 4.55 -1.00 -10.97
N SER A 41 3.52 -1.55 -10.30
CA SER A 41 2.57 -2.49 -10.93
C SER A 41 1.80 -1.84 -12.07
N MET A 42 1.41 -0.57 -11.93
CA MET A 42 0.73 0.19 -12.98
C MET A 42 1.60 0.38 -14.24
N ASP A 43 2.90 0.64 -14.06
CA ASP A 43 3.85 0.80 -15.17
C ASP A 43 4.04 -0.49 -15.99
N VAL A 44 3.89 -1.65 -15.34
CA VAL A 44 4.10 -2.97 -15.99
C VAL A 44 2.80 -3.64 -16.44
N THR A 45 1.68 -3.37 -15.78
CA THR A 45 0.39 -4.01 -16.04
C THR A 45 -0.42 -3.20 -17.05
N LYS A 46 -0.54 -3.72 -18.28
CA LYS A 46 -1.35 -3.10 -19.34
C LYS A 46 -2.86 -3.36 -19.20
N ASP A 47 -3.25 -4.28 -18.31
CA ASP A 47 -4.64 -4.63 -18.03
C ASP A 47 -5.16 -3.81 -16.84
N ARG A 48 -5.94 -2.78 -17.16
CA ARG A 48 -6.51 -1.87 -16.15
C ARG A 48 -7.46 -2.55 -15.17
N PRO A 49 -8.46 -3.36 -15.59
CA PRO A 49 -9.28 -4.13 -14.66
C PRO A 49 -8.47 -4.99 -13.70
N LEU A 50 -7.43 -5.67 -14.18
CA LEU A 50 -6.55 -6.49 -13.35
C LEU A 50 -5.81 -5.64 -12.32
N PHE A 51 -5.23 -4.50 -12.74
CA PHE A 51 -4.57 -3.58 -11.83
C PHE A 51 -5.51 -3.08 -10.72
N ILE A 52 -6.72 -2.65 -11.06
CA ILE A 52 -7.70 -2.15 -10.08
C ILE A 52 -8.07 -3.25 -9.08
N HIS A 53 -8.22 -4.49 -9.54
CA HIS A 53 -8.48 -5.63 -8.66
C HIS A 53 -7.32 -5.88 -7.68
N GLU A 54 -6.08 -5.85 -8.16
CA GLU A 54 -4.90 -5.98 -7.30
C GLU A 54 -4.81 -4.82 -6.31
N ALA A 55 -5.01 -3.58 -6.75
CA ALA A 55 -4.95 -2.40 -5.90
C ALA A 55 -5.98 -2.44 -4.76
N ARG A 56 -7.21 -2.89 -5.04
CA ARG A 56 -8.23 -3.14 -4.00
C ARG A 56 -7.83 -4.25 -3.05
N THR A 57 -7.11 -5.27 -3.53
CA THR A 57 -6.58 -6.33 -2.67
C THR A 57 -5.55 -5.79 -1.68
N TYR A 58 -4.72 -4.80 -2.07
CA TYR A 58 -3.81 -4.13 -1.12
C TYR A 58 -4.56 -3.41 0.00
N VAL A 59 -5.64 -2.70 -0.33
CA VAL A 59 -6.51 -2.04 0.67
C VAL A 59 -7.10 -3.06 1.63
N GLN A 60 -7.66 -4.16 1.11
CA GLN A 60 -8.26 -5.20 1.94
C GLN A 60 -7.25 -5.85 2.90
N GLU A 61 -6.03 -6.13 2.44
CA GLU A 61 -4.99 -6.73 3.29
C GLU A 61 -4.49 -5.74 4.36
N LEU A 62 -4.48 -4.43 4.07
CA LEU A 62 -4.20 -3.42 5.09
C LEU A 62 -5.29 -3.38 6.17
N GLU A 63 -6.56 -3.46 5.78
CA GLU A 63 -7.69 -3.56 6.72
C GLU A 63 -7.61 -4.82 7.57
N ASN A 64 -7.35 -5.97 6.95
CA ASN A 64 -7.20 -7.26 7.64
C ASN A 64 -6.05 -7.23 8.66
N ALA A 65 -5.01 -6.44 8.39
CA ALA A 65 -3.88 -6.23 9.30
C ALA A 65 -4.10 -5.11 10.33
N GLY A 66 -5.30 -4.54 10.41
CA GLY A 66 -5.67 -3.47 11.34
C GLY A 66 -5.00 -2.13 11.04
N GLN A 67 -4.50 -1.92 9.81
CA GLN A 67 -3.86 -0.69 9.37
C GLN A 67 -4.87 0.26 8.69
N HIS A 68 -5.97 0.56 9.39
CA HIS A 68 -7.12 1.28 8.81
C HIS A 68 -6.75 2.65 8.22
N ASP A 69 -5.95 3.47 8.91
CA ASP A 69 -5.53 4.79 8.40
C ASP A 69 -4.72 4.69 7.10
N ALA A 70 -3.89 3.64 6.98
CA ALA A 70 -3.12 3.39 5.76
C ALA A 70 -4.04 2.88 4.64
N ALA A 71 -5.01 2.03 4.96
CA ALA A 71 -5.99 1.52 3.99
C ALA A 71 -6.81 2.66 3.37
N VAL A 72 -7.31 3.60 4.18
CA VAL A 72 -8.05 4.77 3.70
C VAL A 72 -7.19 5.63 2.77
N LYS A 73 -5.98 6.00 3.20
CA LYS A 73 -5.06 6.81 2.38
C LYS A 73 -4.70 6.15 1.03
N VAL A 74 -4.54 4.83 1.02
CA VAL A 74 -4.27 4.08 -0.22
C VAL A 74 -5.52 4.01 -1.10
N ALA A 75 -6.71 3.82 -0.52
CA ALA A 75 -7.97 3.84 -1.25
C ALA A 75 -8.23 5.20 -1.90
N ASP A 76 -8.05 6.30 -1.15
CA ASP A 76 -8.18 7.67 -1.65
C ASP A 76 -7.24 7.91 -2.85
N TRP A 77 -5.97 7.51 -2.73
CA TRP A 77 -5.02 7.63 -3.84
C TRP A 77 -5.46 6.83 -5.07
N ILE A 78 -5.99 5.61 -4.88
CA ILE A 78 -6.51 4.81 -5.99
C ILE A 78 -7.65 5.59 -6.66
N GLU A 79 -8.63 6.10 -5.92
CA GLU A 79 -9.74 6.87 -6.48
C GLU A 79 -9.27 8.10 -7.26
N GLU A 80 -8.31 8.86 -6.73
CA GLU A 80 -7.71 10.03 -7.38
C GLU A 80 -7.02 9.71 -8.73
N GLN A 81 -6.50 8.50 -8.93
CA GLN A 81 -5.90 8.13 -10.22
C GLN A 81 -6.96 7.77 -11.28
N TRP A 82 -8.23 7.63 -10.91
CA TRP A 82 -9.26 7.06 -11.77
C TRP A 82 -10.54 7.90 -11.91
N VAL A 83 -10.62 9.05 -11.21
CA VAL A 83 -11.52 10.18 -11.51
C VAL A 83 -10.88 11.07 -12.58
#